data_AF-A0A1B9EXA6-F1
#
_entry.id   AF-A0A1B9EXA6-F1
#
_cell.length_a   1.000
_cell.length_b   1.000
_cell.length_c   1.000
_cell.angle_alpha   90.00
_cell.angle_beta   90.00
_cell.angle_gamma   90.00
#
_symmetry.space_group_name_H-M   'P 1'
#
loop_
_entity.id
_entity.type
_entity.pdbx_description
1 polymer ?
#
loop_
_entity_poly.entity_id
_entity_poly.type
_entity_poly.pdbx_seq_one_letter_code
_entity_poly.pdbx_strand_id
1 'polypeptide(L)'
;MAGVCGQGPGDGDGIVWPRVDGMRALELGTAGDVRDRLNSLVLDGKKTATTGLLAEYAEETEGLEFAGERLALLGNDGSRVATIEITRVEVTPFREVTWDHAAAEGEGDRSLEEWCEGHRRFWDSIGTPVGEETPLVCLTFRRVGSG
;
A
#
# COMPACT_ATOMS: atom_id res chain seq x y z
N MET A 1 -2.08 0.82 -4.88
CA MET A 1 -2.08 -0.60 -4.46
C MET A 1 -1.06 -0.94 -3.38
N ALA A 2 -1.49 -1.05 -2.13
CA ALA A 2 -0.76 -1.82 -1.12
C ALA A 2 -1.11 -3.31 -1.29
N GLY A 3 -0.11 -4.18 -1.30
CA GLY A 3 -0.31 -5.62 -1.41
C GLY A 3 -0.43 -6.26 -0.03
N VAL A 4 -1.07 -7.44 0.02
CA VAL A 4 -1.11 -8.33 1.18
C VAL A 4 0.34 -8.62 1.62
N CYS A 5 0.79 -8.01 2.72
CA CYS A 5 1.94 -8.50 3.48
C CYS A 5 1.59 -9.91 3.98
N GLY A 6 2.47 -10.91 3.80
CA GLY A 6 2.37 -12.15 4.59
C GLY A 6 2.55 -13.50 3.88
N GLN A 7 2.78 -13.58 2.57
CA GLN A 7 3.08 -14.87 1.91
C GLN A 7 4.58 -15.20 1.93
N GLY A 8 5.19 -15.15 3.12
CA GLY A 8 6.51 -15.70 3.42
C GLY A 8 6.39 -16.83 4.45
N PRO A 9 7.28 -17.84 4.46
CA PRO A 9 7.22 -18.91 5.45
C PRO A 9 7.48 -18.32 6.84
N GLY A 10 6.43 -18.23 7.66
CA GLY A 10 6.47 -17.64 8.98
C GLY A 10 7.14 -18.55 10.00
N ASP A 11 8.22 -18.07 10.61
CA ASP A 11 8.79 -18.63 11.83
C ASP A 11 7.97 -18.15 13.04
N GLY A 12 6.86 -18.82 13.33
CA GLY A 12 6.35 -19.09 14.68
C GLY A 12 5.91 -17.97 15.64
N ASP A 13 6.08 -16.69 15.33
CA ASP A 13 5.42 -15.58 16.03
C ASP A 13 4.26 -15.06 15.16
N GLY A 14 3.22 -14.48 15.75
CA GLY A 14 1.98 -14.09 15.05
C GLY A 14 2.21 -13.41 13.69
N ILE A 15 1.28 -13.60 12.74
CA ILE A 15 1.36 -12.99 11.41
C ILE A 15 1.32 -11.48 11.59
N VAL A 16 2.49 -10.85 11.46
CA VAL A 16 2.80 -9.47 11.79
C VAL A 16 3.72 -9.00 10.67
N TRP A 17 3.56 -7.77 10.21
CA TRP A 17 4.30 -7.32 9.03
C TRP A 17 5.83 -7.38 9.25
N PRO A 18 6.65 -7.54 8.20
CA PRO A 18 8.08 -7.54 8.40
C PRO A 18 8.56 -6.18 8.95
N ARG A 19 9.60 -6.21 9.78
CA ARG A 19 10.32 -5.01 10.23
C ARG A 19 11.71 -5.00 9.59
N VAL A 20 12.05 -3.91 8.90
CA VAL A 20 13.36 -3.73 8.24
C VAL A 20 13.98 -2.44 8.74
N ASP A 21 15.22 -2.53 9.25
CA ASP A 21 15.93 -1.42 9.89
C ASP A 21 15.11 -0.72 11.00
N GLY A 22 14.33 -1.50 11.75
CA GLY A 22 13.48 -0.99 12.84
C GLY A 22 12.19 -0.27 12.39
N MET A 23 11.88 -0.27 11.10
CA MET A 23 10.63 0.29 10.55
C MET A 23 9.67 -0.83 10.13
N ARG A 24 8.36 -0.62 10.27
CA ARG A 24 7.34 -1.46 9.62
C ARG A 24 7.54 -1.41 8.10
N ALA A 25 7.38 -2.55 7.46
CA ALA A 25 7.48 -2.66 6.01
C ALA A 25 6.20 -2.17 5.32
N LEU A 26 6.38 -1.60 4.13
CA LEU A 26 5.33 -1.40 3.15
C LEU A 26 5.70 -2.14 1.87
N GLU A 27 4.82 -3.02 1.44
CA GLU A 27 4.90 -3.72 0.15
C GLU A 27 3.81 -3.20 -0.80
N LEU A 28 4.21 -2.75 -1.99
CA LEU A 28 3.28 -2.27 -3.02
C LEU A 28 3.01 -3.36 -4.04
N GLY A 29 1.73 -3.69 -4.24
CA GLY A 29 1.28 -4.75 -5.12
C GLY A 29 1.89 -6.12 -4.83
N THR A 30 1.71 -7.06 -5.76
CA THR A 30 2.34 -8.38 -5.70
C THR A 30 3.80 -8.31 -6.13
N ALA A 31 4.63 -9.20 -5.57
CA ALA A 31 6.03 -9.33 -5.96
C ALA A 31 6.17 -9.63 -7.48
N GLY A 32 7.22 -9.09 -8.10
CA GLY A 32 7.49 -9.12 -9.53
C GLY A 32 7.35 -7.74 -10.18
N ASP A 33 6.95 -7.73 -11.46
CA ASP A 33 6.90 -6.52 -12.28
C ASP A 33 5.96 -5.44 -11.72
N VAL A 34 4.89 -5.85 -11.04
CA VAL A 34 3.93 -4.91 -10.42
C VAL A 34 4.62 -4.10 -9.32
N ARG A 35 5.29 -4.77 -8.38
CA ARG A 35 6.01 -4.09 -7.31
C ARG A 35 7.15 -3.20 -7.82
N ASP A 36 7.93 -3.68 -8.79
CA ASP A 36 9.02 -2.88 -9.37
C ASP A 36 8.49 -1.60 -10.04
N ARG A 37 7.39 -1.72 -10.79
CA ARG A 37 6.71 -0.56 -11.39
C ARG A 37 6.23 0.43 -10.32
N LEU A 38 5.53 -0.04 -9.30
CA LEU A 38 4.97 0.81 -8.24
C LEU A 38 6.06 1.49 -7.42
N ASN A 39 7.13 0.76 -7.08
CA ASN A 39 8.28 1.30 -6.39
C ASN A 39 8.98 2.37 -7.23
N SER A 40 9.14 2.16 -8.54
CA SER A 40 9.69 3.19 -9.44
C SER A 40 8.87 4.48 -9.41
N LEU A 41 7.53 4.40 -9.35
CA LEU A 41 6.68 5.59 -9.24
C LEU A 41 6.89 6.34 -7.92
N VAL A 42 7.12 5.63 -6.82
CA VAL A 42 7.44 6.26 -5.53
C VAL A 42 8.82 6.93 -5.56
N LEU A 43 9.82 6.24 -6.13
CA LEU A 43 11.19 6.77 -6.26
C LEU A 43 11.23 8.03 -7.12
N ASP A 44 10.45 8.06 -8.20
CA ASP A 44 10.24 9.23 -9.07
C ASP A 44 9.42 10.35 -8.41
N GLY A 45 8.80 10.10 -7.26
CA GLY A 45 7.92 11.05 -6.57
C GLY A 45 6.55 11.23 -7.23
N LYS A 46 6.17 10.35 -8.16
CA LYS A 46 4.86 10.36 -8.85
C LYS A 46 3.78 9.71 -8.01
N LYS A 47 4.11 8.63 -7.29
CA LYS A 47 3.21 7.94 -6.36
C LYS A 47 3.46 8.46 -4.95
N THR A 48 2.46 9.13 -4.39
CA THR A 48 2.47 9.72 -3.04
C THR A 48 1.28 9.26 -2.20
N ALA A 49 0.44 8.37 -2.75
CA ALA A 49 -0.62 7.72 -2.03
C ALA A 49 -0.66 6.21 -2.34
N THR A 50 -1.23 5.44 -1.42
CA THR A 50 -1.56 4.04 -1.64
C THR A 50 -2.82 3.66 -0.86
N THR A 51 -3.42 2.55 -1.24
CA THR A 51 -4.68 2.05 -0.71
C THR A 51 -4.54 0.57 -0.36
N GLY A 52 -4.93 0.19 0.84
CA GLY A 52 -5.00 -1.19 1.34
C GLY A 52 -6.38 -1.52 1.91
N LEU A 53 -6.63 -2.79 2.24
CA LEU A 53 -7.89 -3.21 2.86
C LEU A 53 -7.82 -3.06 4.37
N LEU A 54 -8.85 -2.51 5.01
CA LEU A 54 -8.89 -2.46 6.48
C LEU A 54 -8.85 -3.87 7.11
N ALA A 55 -9.37 -4.88 6.41
CA ALA A 55 -9.36 -6.27 6.86
C ALA A 55 -7.93 -6.82 7.04
N GLU A 56 -6.98 -6.44 6.18
CA GLU A 56 -5.58 -6.90 6.25
C GLU A 56 -4.92 -6.50 7.59
N TYR A 57 -5.26 -5.32 8.13
CA TYR A 57 -4.74 -4.88 9.43
C TYR A 57 -5.26 -5.74 10.59
N ALA A 58 -6.53 -6.17 10.51
CA ALA A 58 -7.13 -7.01 11.54
C ALA A 58 -6.58 -8.44 11.51
N GLU A 59 -6.36 -8.99 10.32
CA GLU A 59 -5.77 -10.32 10.11
C GLU A 59 -4.34 -10.39 10.65
N GLU A 60 -3.57 -9.33 10.42
CA GLU A 60 -2.14 -9.22 10.77
C GLU A 60 -1.93 -8.65 12.19
N THR A 61 -3.00 -8.42 12.95
CA THR A 61 -2.96 -7.81 14.29
C THR A 61 -2.13 -6.51 14.31
N GLU A 62 -2.21 -5.74 13.22
CA GLU A 62 -1.45 -4.50 13.03
C GLU A 62 -2.32 -3.27 13.32
N GLY A 63 -1.68 -2.25 13.90
CA GLY A 63 -2.29 -0.92 13.99
C GLY A 63 -2.29 -0.22 12.63
N LEU A 64 -3.25 0.68 12.42
CA LEU A 64 -3.16 1.63 11.32
C LEU A 64 -1.91 2.49 11.45
N GLU A 65 -1.39 2.93 10.31
CA GLU A 65 -0.32 3.91 10.29
C GLU A 65 -0.74 5.21 10.98
N PHE A 66 0.24 6.07 11.29
CA PHE A 66 -0.02 7.43 11.76
C PHE A 66 0.87 8.47 11.07
N ALA A 67 0.41 9.72 11.03
CA ALA A 67 1.19 10.81 10.46
C ALA A 67 2.52 10.99 11.20
N GLY A 68 3.62 11.04 10.46
CA GLY A 68 4.99 11.07 10.98
C GLY A 68 5.65 9.69 11.12
N GLU A 69 4.90 8.60 10.96
CA GLU A 69 5.47 7.26 10.93
C GLU A 69 6.35 7.07 9.69
N ARG A 70 7.48 6.38 9.87
CA ARG A 70 8.39 6.03 8.78
C ARG A 70 8.33 4.54 8.49
N LEU A 71 8.15 4.21 7.22
CA LEU A 71 8.04 2.84 6.74
C LEU A 71 9.19 2.50 5.78
N ALA A 72 9.62 1.25 5.83
CA ALA A 72 10.54 0.68 4.85
C ALA A 72 9.76 0.24 3.61
N LEU A 73 9.91 0.95 2.48
CA LEU A 73 9.38 0.48 1.21
C LEU A 73 10.25 -0.69 0.73
N LEU A 74 9.66 -1.87 0.54
CA LEU A 74 10.40 -3.07 0.17
C LEU A 74 10.40 -3.34 -1.34
N GLY A 75 11.53 -3.85 -1.82
CA GLY A 75 11.68 -4.42 -3.15
C GLY A 75 11.16 -5.87 -3.26
N ASN A 76 11.39 -6.48 -4.41
CA ASN A 76 11.04 -7.89 -4.66
C ASN A 76 11.88 -8.90 -3.87
N ASP A 77 13.09 -8.50 -3.46
CA ASP A 77 14.00 -9.32 -2.65
C ASP A 77 13.81 -9.11 -1.14
N GLY A 78 12.79 -8.34 -0.73
CA GLY A 78 12.54 -7.97 0.67
C GLY A 78 13.50 -6.93 1.23
N SER A 79 14.43 -6.39 0.43
CA SER A 79 15.32 -5.31 0.85
C SER A 79 14.60 -3.96 0.83
N ARG A 80 15.02 -3.03 1.71
CA ARG A 80 14.49 -1.66 1.70
C ARG A 80 15.04 -0.88 0.51
N VAL A 81 14.15 -0.45 -0.38
CA VAL A 81 14.49 0.40 -1.54
C VAL A 81 14.32 1.89 -1.26
N ALA A 82 13.46 2.26 -0.31
CA ALA A 82 13.29 3.64 0.15
C ALA A 82 12.74 3.70 1.58
N THR A 83 12.87 4.87 2.20
CA THR A 83 12.09 5.23 3.38
C THR A 83 11.00 6.21 2.96
N ILE A 84 9.77 5.94 3.37
CA ILE A 84 8.66 6.88 3.22
C ILE A 84 8.21 7.35 4.61
N GLU A 85 7.60 8.53 4.67
CA GLU A 85 6.96 9.06 5.86
C GLU A 85 5.48 9.29 5.58
N ILE A 86 4.62 8.70 6.39
CA ILE A 86 3.17 8.86 6.31
C ILE A 86 2.79 10.28 6.70
N THR A 87 1.96 10.93 5.89
CA THR A 87 1.50 12.30 6.13
C THR A 87 0.01 12.37 6.44
N ARG A 88 -0.77 11.36 6.01
CA ARG A 88 -2.21 11.24 6.31
C ARG A 88 -2.63 9.78 6.24
N VAL A 89 -3.59 9.43 7.09
CA VAL A 89 -4.29 8.15 7.09
C VAL A 89 -5.79 8.42 7.14
N GLU A 90 -6.54 7.76 6.28
CA GLU A 90 -7.99 7.88 6.22
C GLU A 90 -8.62 6.50 6.00
N VAL A 91 -9.66 6.20 6.77
CA VAL A 91 -10.49 5.01 6.55
C VAL A 91 -11.75 5.45 5.85
N THR A 92 -11.97 4.95 4.64
CA THR A 92 -13.09 5.34 3.79
C THR A 92 -13.65 4.13 3.04
N PRO A 93 -14.97 4.02 2.83
CA PRO A 93 -15.51 2.97 1.98
C PRO A 93 -15.04 3.16 0.53
N PHE A 94 -14.88 2.06 -0.22
CA PHE A 94 -14.38 2.07 -1.59
C PHE A 94 -15.09 3.10 -2.50
N ARG A 95 -16.41 3.26 -2.37
CA ARG A 95 -17.19 4.23 -3.16
C ARG A 95 -16.94 5.70 -2.83
N GLU A 96 -16.31 6.00 -1.69
CA GLU A 96 -16.01 7.37 -1.24
C GLU A 96 -14.55 7.78 -1.50
N VAL A 97 -13.75 6.91 -2.13
CA VAL A 97 -12.41 7.30 -2.59
C VAL A 97 -12.53 8.43 -3.60
N THR A 98 -11.77 9.50 -3.34
CA THR A 98 -11.78 10.69 -4.18
C THR A 98 -10.82 10.56 -5.36
N TRP A 99 -11.11 11.30 -6.43
CA TRP A 99 -10.17 11.41 -7.55
C TRP A 99 -8.81 11.98 -7.12
N ASP A 100 -8.76 12.90 -6.16
CA ASP A 100 -7.50 13.47 -5.69
C ASP A 100 -6.58 12.40 -5.07
N HIS A 101 -7.16 11.45 -4.31
CA HIS A 101 -6.41 10.30 -3.78
C HIS A 101 -5.98 9.34 -4.89
N ALA A 102 -6.91 8.97 -5.77
CA ALA A 102 -6.63 8.09 -6.91
C ALA A 102 -5.52 8.66 -7.82
N ALA A 103 -5.56 9.95 -8.12
CA ALA A 103 -4.54 10.63 -8.90
C ALA A 103 -3.17 10.66 -8.19
N ALA A 104 -3.16 10.80 -6.86
CA ALA A 104 -1.95 10.75 -6.04
C ALA A 104 -1.31 9.35 -5.98
N GLU A 105 -2.06 8.29 -6.30
CA GLU A 105 -1.47 6.96 -6.50
C GLU A 105 -0.54 6.91 -7.73
N GLY A 106 -0.73 7.82 -8.70
CA GLY A 106 0.20 8.03 -9.80
C GLY A 106 0.36 6.83 -10.75
N GLU A 107 -0.57 5.87 -10.73
CA GLU A 107 -0.45 4.59 -11.44
C GLU A 107 -0.84 4.67 -12.94
N GLY A 108 -1.26 5.85 -13.41
CA GLY A 108 -1.57 6.11 -14.82
C GLY A 108 -3.06 6.11 -15.17
N ASP A 109 -3.94 5.94 -14.18
CA ASP A 109 -5.39 6.10 -14.35
C ASP A 109 -5.72 7.53 -14.79
N ARG A 110 -6.74 7.68 -15.63
CA ARG A 110 -7.18 8.98 -16.17
C ARG A 110 -8.51 9.44 -15.59
N SER A 111 -9.20 8.59 -14.84
CA SER A 111 -10.42 8.91 -14.12
C SER A 111 -10.61 8.00 -12.91
N LEU A 112 -11.53 8.38 -12.01
CA LEU A 112 -11.84 7.59 -10.82
C LEU A 112 -12.44 6.23 -11.20
N GLU A 113 -13.17 6.16 -12.31
CA GLU A 113 -13.73 4.92 -12.84
C GLU A 113 -12.64 3.93 -13.29
N GLU A 114 -11.61 4.41 -13.99
CA GLU A 114 -10.45 3.57 -14.38
C GLU A 114 -9.73 3.04 -13.13
N TRP A 115 -9.48 3.91 -12.15
CA TRP A 115 -8.88 3.52 -10.87
C TRP A 115 -9.72 2.45 -10.16
N CYS A 116 -11.05 2.64 -10.10
CA CYS A 116 -11.97 1.69 -9.47
C CYS A 116 -11.96 0.33 -10.19
N GLU A 117 -11.94 0.31 -11.52
CA GLU A 117 -11.88 -0.93 -12.29
C GLU A 117 -10.57 -1.67 -12.06
N GLY A 118 -9.44 -0.96 -12.11
CA GLY A 118 -8.11 -1.51 -11.85
C GLY A 118 -8.01 -2.12 -10.46
N HIS A 119 -8.53 -1.40 -9.44
CA HIS A 119 -8.50 -1.86 -8.05
C HIS A 119 -9.36 -3.09 -7.81
N ARG A 120 -10.60 -3.10 -8.33
CA ARG A 120 -11.45 -4.29 -8.26
C ARG A 120 -10.79 -5.51 -8.92
N ARG A 121 -10.20 -5.32 -10.11
CA ARG A 121 -9.56 -6.42 -10.85
C ARG A 121 -8.38 -7.02 -10.08
N PHE A 122 -7.54 -6.18 -9.48
CA PHE A 122 -6.41 -6.66 -8.69
C PHE A 122 -6.86 -7.43 -7.45
N TRP A 123 -7.77 -6.86 -6.65
CA TRP A 123 -8.25 -7.52 -5.44
C TRP A 123 -9.01 -8.81 -5.75
N ASP A 124 -9.79 -8.84 -6.84
CA ASP A 124 -10.40 -10.06 -7.35
C ASP A 124 -9.33 -11.11 -7.74
N SER A 125 -8.26 -10.70 -8.42
CA SER A 125 -7.19 -11.60 -8.86
C SER A 125 -6.41 -12.27 -7.72
N ILE A 126 -6.42 -11.68 -6.52
CA ILE A 126 -5.79 -12.25 -5.31
C ILE A 126 -6.81 -12.89 -4.35
N GLY A 127 -8.08 -13.01 -4.76
CA GLY A 127 -9.12 -13.72 -4.00
C GLY A 127 -9.82 -12.90 -2.93
N THR A 128 -9.67 -11.58 -2.92
CA THR A 128 -10.27 -10.67 -1.93
C THR A 128 -11.17 -9.62 -2.60
N PRO A 129 -12.21 -10.01 -3.37
CA PRO A 129 -13.02 -9.08 -4.14
C PRO A 129 -13.65 -7.99 -3.24
N VAL A 130 -13.65 -6.76 -3.74
CA VAL A 130 -14.16 -5.58 -3.01
C VAL A 130 -15.50 -5.09 -3.56
N GLY A 131 -16.36 -4.62 -2.67
CA GLY A 131 -17.63 -3.95 -2.97
C GLY A 131 -17.57 -2.47 -2.60
N GLU A 132 -18.66 -1.75 -2.90
CA GLU A 132 -18.76 -0.30 -2.66
C GLU A 132 -18.55 0.11 -1.20
N GLU A 133 -19.04 -0.70 -0.25
CA GLU A 133 -18.92 -0.46 1.19
C GLU A 133 -17.66 -1.08 1.80
N THR A 134 -16.77 -1.70 1.01
CA THR A 134 -15.54 -2.29 1.53
C THR A 134 -14.67 -1.19 2.16
N PRO A 135 -14.33 -1.28 3.46
CA PRO A 135 -13.51 -0.27 4.10
C PRO A 135 -12.06 -0.38 3.66
N LEU A 136 -11.53 0.73 3.17
CA LEU A 136 -10.15 0.87 2.73
C LEU A 136 -9.36 1.73 3.72
N VAL A 137 -8.05 1.51 3.76
CA VAL A 137 -7.09 2.41 4.40
C VAL A 137 -6.36 3.16 3.30
N CYS A 138 -6.65 4.45 3.19
CA CYS A 138 -6.05 5.39 2.26
C CYS A 138 -4.88 6.10 2.95
N LEU A 139 -3.66 5.82 2.48
CA LEU A 139 -2.43 6.42 3.00
C LEU A 139 -1.95 7.50 2.04
N THR A 140 -1.57 8.66 2.57
CA THR A 140 -0.74 9.63 1.88
C THR A 140 0.64 9.63 2.53
N PHE A 141 1.68 9.74 1.71
CA PHE A 141 3.05 9.71 2.18
C PHE A 141 3.96 10.58 1.31
N ARG A 142 5.18 10.78 1.81
CA ARG A 142 6.28 11.37 1.05
C ARG A 142 7.51 10.47 1.14
N ARG A 143 8.30 10.41 0.07
CA ARG A 143 9.64 9.82 0.12
C ARG A 143 10.53 10.70 1.01
N VAL A 144 11.21 10.09 1.97
CA VAL A 144 12.23 10.78 2.77
C VAL A 144 13.47 10.94 1.89
N GLY A 145 13.95 12.17 1.75
CA GLY A 145 15.16 12.46 0.97
C GLY A 145 16.38 11.76 1.57
N SER A 146 17.30 11.32 0.71
CA SER A 146 18.63 10.92 1.12
C SER A 146 19.36 12.18 1.60
N GLY A 147 19.57 12.30 2.91
CA GLY A 147 20.47 13.31 3.48
C GLY A 147 21.92 13.03 3.16
#